data_AF-A0A3P1UUX1-F1
#
_entry.id   AF-A0A3P1UUX1-F1
#
_cell.length_a   1.000
_cell.length_b   1.000
_cell.length_c   1.000
_cell.angle_alpha   90.00
_cell.angle_beta   90.00
_cell.angle_gamma   90.00
#
_symmetry.space_group_name_H-M   'P 1'
#
loop_
_entity.id
_entity.type
_entity.pdbx_description
1 polymer ?
#
loop_
_entity_poly.entity_id
_entity_poly.type
_entity_poly.pdbx_seq_one_letter_code
_entity_poly.pdbx_strand_id
1 'polypeptide(L)'
;MQEQEFSLVQGDQLVDKIEKEREIIALINSKGTFTSEITSENKSLLVANAELIAYIDCVTNELHKNKTKIEWLVTVEDSKKNFIYNIEKYHIYHLKVKEADSNNFLLIDVLERDLENELLKETLKECEQKAAIVIEEPELGKFILDKNLKAFLSQMDWLNPKKQIDISLNIGENTRIKALQKVGAFFNTLEKLLANKKEWDKKLKVYAAENLVDLANELRKNLKGMFKFIKIWKWRFIGKIELISLAINPNGEFVATFDDKKLFVGHKIVVNGNVNEELLNSATVENFNIEDYKKVEVPPVAVIPENIPVNENSSIDKENKE
;
A
#
# COMPACT_ATOMS: atom_id res chain seq x y z
N MET A 1 -4.70 77.21 -18.27
CA MET A 1 -6.10 77.68 -18.21
C MET A 1 -6.90 76.83 -19.18
N GLN A 2 -7.51 75.75 -18.68
CA GLN A 2 -8.74 75.14 -19.21
C GLN A 2 -9.20 74.12 -18.17
N GLU A 3 -10.45 74.32 -17.77
CA GLU A 3 -11.19 73.58 -16.76
C GLU A 3 -11.52 72.17 -17.26
N GLN A 4 -11.63 71.21 -16.34
CA GLN A 4 -12.49 70.06 -16.55
C GLN A 4 -13.14 69.61 -15.24
N GLU A 5 -14.42 69.98 -15.19
CA GLU A 5 -15.57 69.55 -14.39
C GLU A 5 -15.42 68.44 -13.36
N PHE A 6 -15.90 68.77 -12.16
CA PHE A 6 -16.48 67.83 -11.21
C PHE A 6 -17.70 67.14 -11.82
N SER A 7 -17.79 65.82 -11.66
CA SER A 7 -19.06 65.10 -11.61
C SER A 7 -19.14 64.34 -10.29
N LEU A 8 -19.99 64.84 -9.39
CA LEU A 8 -20.70 64.06 -8.37
C LEU A 8 -21.67 63.10 -9.05
N VAL A 9 -22.24 62.14 -8.28
CA VAL A 9 -23.26 61.11 -8.64
C VAL A 9 -22.60 59.74 -8.91
N GLN A 10 -22.92 58.61 -8.29
CA GLN A 10 -23.92 58.10 -7.33
C GLN A 10 -23.29 56.81 -6.75
N GLY A 11 -23.42 56.49 -5.47
CA GLY A 11 -24.61 55.82 -4.94
C GLY A 11 -24.48 54.29 -5.12
N ASP A 12 -24.28 53.59 -4.01
CA ASP A 12 -24.62 52.18 -3.80
C ASP A 12 -24.28 51.16 -4.89
N GLN A 13 -23.08 50.57 -4.79
CA GLN A 13 -22.89 49.16 -5.13
C GLN A 13 -22.10 48.44 -4.03
N LEU A 14 -22.50 48.62 -2.77
CA LEU A 14 -22.46 47.50 -1.83
C LEU A 14 -23.65 46.61 -2.21
N VAL A 15 -23.44 45.76 -3.20
CA VAL A 15 -24.37 44.66 -3.46
C VAL A 15 -24.31 43.77 -2.22
N ASP A 16 -25.37 43.83 -1.42
CA ASP A 16 -25.73 42.85 -0.42
C ASP A 16 -25.57 41.43 -1.01
N LYS A 17 -24.40 40.84 -0.81
CA LYS A 17 -24.28 39.38 -0.81
C LYS A 17 -24.89 38.99 0.52
N ILE A 18 -26.20 38.75 0.54
CA ILE A 18 -26.92 38.24 1.70
C ILE A 18 -26.23 36.93 2.09
N GLU A 19 -25.33 36.99 3.05
CA GLU A 19 -24.65 35.83 3.63
C GLU A 19 -25.72 35.00 4.34
N LYS A 20 -26.18 33.93 3.68
CA LYS A 20 -27.25 33.08 4.20
C LYS A 20 -26.70 32.21 5.32
N GLU A 21 -27.35 32.29 6.47
CA GLU A 21 -27.25 31.24 7.48
C GLU A 21 -27.73 29.92 6.87
N ARG A 22 -27.02 28.83 7.19
CA ARG A 22 -27.36 27.48 6.74
C ARG A 22 -27.08 26.47 7.84
N GLU A 23 -27.77 25.34 7.74
CA GLU A 23 -27.61 24.22 8.64
C GLU A 23 -26.83 23.11 7.94
N ILE A 24 -25.85 22.54 8.65
CA ILE A 24 -25.02 21.44 8.14
C ILE A 24 -24.90 20.33 9.18
N ILE A 25 -24.83 19.08 8.72
CA ILE A 25 -24.42 17.94 9.56
C ILE A 25 -22.95 17.67 9.28
N ALA A 26 -22.09 17.93 10.26
CA ALA A 26 -20.65 17.98 10.07
C ALA A 26 -19.91 16.91 10.88
N LEU A 27 -19.00 16.19 10.23
CA LEU A 27 -18.06 15.27 10.86
C LEU A 27 -16.73 15.97 11.15
N ILE A 28 -16.34 16.01 12.42
CA ILE A 28 -15.13 16.70 12.87
C ILE A 28 -13.88 15.84 12.69
N ASN A 29 -12.77 16.47 12.31
CA ASN A 29 -11.51 15.78 12.12
C ASN A 29 -10.77 15.44 13.44
N SER A 30 -9.56 14.91 13.30
CA SER A 30 -8.72 14.44 14.40
C SER A 30 -8.29 15.50 15.42
N LYS A 31 -8.40 16.80 15.08
CA LYS A 31 -7.95 17.90 15.94
C LYS A 31 -9.00 18.34 16.95
N GLY A 32 -10.30 18.23 16.61
CA GLY A 32 -11.35 18.87 17.40
C GLY A 32 -11.19 20.39 17.43
N THR A 33 -11.58 21.03 18.54
CA THR A 33 -11.38 22.47 18.75
C THR A 33 -9.90 22.82 18.96
N PHE A 34 -9.42 23.85 18.27
CA PHE A 34 -8.12 24.48 18.50
C PHE A 34 -8.20 26.00 18.31
N THR A 35 -7.23 26.74 18.84
CA THR A 35 -7.17 28.20 18.69
C THR A 35 -6.08 28.62 17.71
N SER A 36 -6.32 29.70 16.97
CA SER A 36 -5.31 30.43 16.20
C SER A 36 -5.04 31.80 16.83
N GLU A 37 -3.87 32.37 16.57
CA GLU A 37 -3.39 33.61 17.21
C GLU A 37 -4.30 34.85 16.99
N ILE A 38 -4.14 35.79 17.93
CA ILE A 38 -4.94 36.98 18.22
C ILE A 38 -5.29 37.81 16.97
N THR A 39 -6.57 38.21 16.85
CA THR A 39 -6.99 39.20 15.85
C THR A 39 -6.24 40.52 16.10
N SER A 40 -5.65 41.11 15.04
CA SER A 40 -4.83 42.34 15.14
C SER A 40 -5.57 43.55 15.74
N GLU A 41 -6.90 43.47 15.81
CA GLU A 41 -7.80 44.55 16.19
C GLU A 41 -8.20 44.51 17.67
N ASN A 42 -8.11 43.35 18.36
CA ASN A 42 -8.52 43.25 19.76
C ASN A 42 -7.76 42.17 20.56
N LYS A 43 -6.90 42.60 21.50
CA LYS A 43 -6.04 41.71 22.31
C LYS A 43 -6.79 40.76 23.26
N SER A 44 -8.11 40.92 23.41
CA SER A 44 -8.95 40.12 24.32
C SER A 44 -9.78 39.03 23.62
N LEU A 45 -9.77 38.98 22.27
CA LEU A 45 -10.53 38.01 21.48
C LEU A 45 -9.60 37.09 20.68
N LEU A 46 -9.86 35.79 20.79
CA LEU A 46 -9.20 34.71 20.05
C LEU A 46 -10.18 34.10 19.04
N VAL A 47 -9.64 33.50 18.00
CA VAL A 47 -10.44 32.71 17.04
C VAL A 47 -10.25 31.24 17.39
N ALA A 48 -11.33 30.59 17.80
CA ALA A 48 -11.40 29.15 17.97
C ALA A 48 -11.91 28.52 16.67
N ASN A 49 -11.38 27.36 16.34
CA ASN A 49 -11.62 26.71 15.05
C ASN A 49 -11.77 25.19 15.22
N ALA A 50 -12.49 24.57 14.31
CA ALA A 50 -12.45 23.13 14.09
C ALA A 50 -12.47 22.83 12.58
N GLU A 51 -11.77 21.77 12.17
CA GLU A 51 -11.71 21.33 10.78
C GLU A 51 -12.64 20.14 10.57
N LEU A 52 -13.32 20.10 9.42
CA LEU A 52 -14.27 19.07 9.06
C LEU A 52 -13.61 18.01 8.16
N ILE A 53 -13.96 16.74 8.36
CA ILE A 53 -13.66 15.66 7.40
C ILE A 53 -14.63 15.74 6.21
N ALA A 54 -15.91 15.93 6.52
CA ALA A 54 -16.98 16.08 5.56
C ALA A 54 -18.19 16.76 6.24
N TYR A 55 -19.09 17.31 5.43
CA TYR A 55 -20.39 17.78 5.91
C TYR A 55 -21.49 17.50 4.88
N ILE A 56 -22.72 17.42 5.36
CA ILE A 56 -23.93 17.35 4.55
C ILE A 56 -24.65 18.69 4.69
N ASP A 57 -24.96 19.34 3.56
CA ASP A 57 -25.78 20.54 3.57
C ASP A 57 -27.26 20.15 3.73
N CYS A 58 -27.93 20.66 4.77
CA CYS A 58 -29.29 20.23 5.11
C CYS A 58 -30.35 20.68 4.08
N VAL A 59 -30.05 21.65 3.21
CA VAL A 59 -30.98 22.15 2.18
C VAL A 59 -30.86 21.34 0.90
N THR A 60 -29.64 21.09 0.44
CA THR A 60 -29.37 20.36 -0.80
C THR A 60 -29.28 18.85 -0.60
N ASN A 61 -29.03 18.41 0.63
CA ASN A 61 -28.73 17.03 1.01
C ASN A 61 -27.49 16.46 0.29
N GLU A 62 -26.56 17.33 -0.12
CA GLU A 62 -25.31 16.95 -0.76
C GLU A 62 -24.19 16.70 0.25
N LEU A 63 -23.39 15.66 0.02
CA LEU A 63 -22.21 15.34 0.81
C LEU A 63 -20.97 16.04 0.24
N HIS A 64 -20.36 16.90 1.04
CA HIS A 64 -19.13 17.61 0.71
C HIS A 64 -17.94 17.03 1.48
N LYS A 65 -16.89 16.60 0.78
CA LYS A 65 -15.66 16.02 1.34
C LYS A 65 -14.42 16.94 1.22
N ASN A 66 -14.63 18.22 0.95
CA ASN A 66 -13.56 19.21 0.81
C ASN A 66 -13.04 19.68 2.19
N LYS A 67 -11.77 20.12 2.22
CA LYS A 67 -11.19 20.71 3.44
C LYS A 67 -11.94 21.99 3.79
N THR A 68 -12.70 21.91 4.87
CA THR A 68 -13.57 22.97 5.35
C THR A 68 -13.28 23.21 6.82
N LYS A 69 -13.29 24.46 7.28
CA LYS A 69 -13.20 24.80 8.70
C LYS A 69 -14.39 25.61 9.18
N ILE A 70 -14.71 25.44 10.45
CA ILE A 70 -15.64 26.28 11.20
C ILE A 70 -14.84 27.11 12.20
N GLU A 71 -15.21 28.39 12.35
CA GLU A 71 -14.53 29.36 13.22
C GLU A 71 -15.54 30.09 14.10
N TRP A 72 -15.15 30.49 15.31
CA TRP A 72 -15.94 31.36 16.18
C TRP A 72 -15.05 32.19 17.10
N LEU A 73 -15.57 33.34 17.51
CA LEU A 73 -14.86 34.23 18.44
C LEU A 73 -15.01 33.72 19.88
N VAL A 74 -13.91 33.71 20.62
CA VAL A 74 -13.88 33.39 22.05
C VAL A 74 -13.05 34.42 22.81
N THR A 75 -13.41 34.68 24.07
CA THR A 75 -12.56 35.51 24.93
C THR A 75 -11.37 34.71 25.45
N VAL A 76 -10.29 35.40 25.84
CA VAL A 76 -9.10 34.78 26.48
C VAL A 76 -9.44 34.08 27.81
N GLU A 77 -10.53 34.49 28.47
CA GLU A 77 -11.00 33.83 29.70
C GLU A 77 -11.79 32.54 29.38
N ASP A 78 -12.64 32.57 28.37
CA ASP A 78 -13.45 31.42 27.95
C ASP A 78 -12.60 30.31 27.31
N SER A 79 -11.51 30.68 26.64
CA SER A 79 -10.55 29.71 26.10
C SER A 79 -9.89 28.85 27.19
N LYS A 80 -9.90 29.30 28.45
CA LYS A 80 -9.37 28.55 29.60
C LYS A 80 -10.40 27.62 30.27
N LYS A 81 -11.67 27.68 29.87
CA LYS A 81 -12.80 26.95 30.48
C LYS A 81 -13.46 25.95 29.51
N ASN A 82 -12.65 25.30 28.67
CA ASN A 82 -13.09 24.37 27.63
C ASN A 82 -14.10 24.98 26.66
N PHE A 83 -13.69 26.01 25.89
CA PHE A 83 -14.38 26.68 24.77
C PHE A 83 -15.91 26.53 24.71
N ILE A 84 -16.68 27.62 24.63
CA ILE A 84 -18.17 27.61 24.63
C ILE A 84 -18.83 26.40 23.92
N TYR A 85 -18.34 26.01 22.74
CA TYR A 85 -18.87 24.86 22.01
C TYR A 85 -18.15 23.51 22.26
N ASN A 86 -16.91 23.48 22.77
CA ASN A 86 -16.11 22.28 23.05
C ASN A 86 -16.33 21.17 21.99
N ILE A 87 -16.03 21.49 20.73
CA ILE A 87 -16.23 20.58 19.61
C ILE A 87 -15.19 19.45 19.72
N GLU A 88 -15.67 18.22 19.86
CA GLU A 88 -14.84 17.03 20.02
C GLU A 88 -14.49 16.41 18.67
N LYS A 89 -13.30 15.82 18.60
CA LYS A 89 -12.81 15.12 17.40
C LYS A 89 -13.66 13.90 17.08
N TYR A 90 -13.83 13.60 15.79
CA TYR A 90 -14.53 12.41 15.27
C TYR A 90 -16.01 12.27 15.66
N HIS A 91 -16.63 13.33 16.19
CA HIS A 91 -18.06 13.36 16.45
C HIS A 91 -18.79 14.06 15.30
N ILE A 92 -20.09 13.78 15.21
CA ILE A 92 -20.99 14.34 14.21
C ILE A 92 -21.88 15.36 14.91
N TYR A 93 -21.92 16.58 14.37
CA TYR A 93 -22.70 17.69 14.93
C TYR A 93 -23.68 18.24 13.91
N HIS A 94 -24.83 18.71 14.40
CA HIS A 94 -25.73 19.55 13.62
C HIS A 94 -25.41 20.99 13.96
N LEU A 95 -24.91 21.74 12.99
CA LEU A 95 -24.36 23.07 13.17
C LEU A 95 -25.18 24.09 12.40
N LYS A 96 -25.44 25.23 13.04
CA LYS A 96 -25.90 26.44 12.37
C LYS A 96 -24.69 27.30 12.05
N VAL A 97 -24.48 27.58 10.78
CA VAL A 97 -23.28 28.25 10.28
C VAL A 97 -23.61 29.37 9.31
N LYS A 98 -22.68 30.32 9.16
CA LYS A 98 -22.71 31.37 8.15
C LYS A 98 -21.52 31.18 7.22
N GLU A 99 -21.74 31.28 5.91
CA GLU A 99 -20.63 31.21 4.96
C GLU A 99 -19.76 32.46 5.09
N ALA A 100 -18.45 32.28 5.36
CA ALA A 100 -17.48 33.37 5.41
C ALA A 100 -16.68 33.44 4.11
N ASP A 101 -16.18 32.29 3.62
CA ASP A 101 -15.56 32.15 2.31
C ASP A 101 -15.76 30.72 1.76
N SER A 102 -15.18 30.44 0.58
CA SER A 102 -15.37 29.16 -0.14
C SER A 102 -15.01 27.89 0.65
N ASN A 103 -14.20 27.97 1.71
CA ASN A 103 -13.81 26.82 2.53
C ASN A 103 -14.03 27.05 4.03
N ASN A 104 -14.62 28.19 4.42
CA ASN A 104 -14.70 28.61 5.82
C ASN A 104 -16.11 29.03 6.20
N PHE A 105 -16.50 28.60 7.39
CA PHE A 105 -17.78 28.87 8.01
C PHE A 105 -17.58 29.59 9.34
N LEU A 106 -18.42 30.58 9.62
CA LEU A 106 -18.59 31.11 10.96
C LEU A 106 -19.62 30.23 11.69
N LEU A 107 -19.23 29.63 12.81
CA LEU A 107 -20.13 28.86 13.67
C LEU A 107 -21.03 29.82 14.45
N ILE A 108 -22.34 29.71 14.23
CA ILE A 108 -23.37 30.49 14.93
C ILE A 108 -23.87 29.72 16.15
N ASP A 109 -24.16 28.42 15.98
CA ASP A 109 -24.65 27.58 17.07
C ASP A 109 -24.44 26.08 16.82
N VAL A 110 -24.45 25.29 17.89
CA VAL A 110 -24.46 23.82 17.85
C VAL A 110 -25.86 23.36 18.23
N LEU A 111 -26.65 22.98 17.22
CA LEU A 111 -28.04 22.60 17.38
C LEU A 111 -28.20 21.22 18.02
N GLU A 112 -27.33 20.28 17.66
CA GLU A 112 -27.35 18.91 18.17
C GLU A 112 -25.94 18.29 18.14
N ARG A 113 -25.68 17.36 19.07
CA ARG A 113 -24.39 16.68 19.26
C ARG A 113 -24.58 15.18 19.10
N ASP A 114 -23.50 14.50 18.74
CA ASP A 114 -23.40 13.04 18.71
C ASP A 114 -24.48 12.38 17.82
N LEU A 115 -24.75 13.02 16.68
CA LEU A 115 -25.74 12.48 15.75
C LEU A 115 -25.27 11.18 15.11
N GLU A 116 -26.22 10.27 14.94
CA GLU A 116 -26.02 9.04 14.21
C GLU A 116 -26.32 9.27 12.72
N ASN A 117 -25.28 9.42 11.89
CA ASN A 117 -25.42 9.53 10.44
C ASN A 117 -24.55 8.50 9.72
N GLU A 118 -25.17 7.51 9.08
CA GLU A 118 -24.46 6.39 8.44
C GLU A 118 -23.53 6.84 7.31
N LEU A 119 -23.92 7.83 6.50
CA LEU A 119 -23.10 8.32 5.38
C LEU A 119 -21.80 8.98 5.88
N LEU A 120 -21.88 9.76 6.95
CA LEU A 120 -20.71 10.38 7.58
C LEU A 120 -19.87 9.35 8.33
N LYS A 121 -20.46 8.34 8.98
CA LYS A 121 -19.70 7.23 9.57
C LYS A 121 -18.95 6.41 8.51
N GLU A 122 -19.58 6.14 7.37
CA GLU A 122 -18.93 5.49 6.23
C GLU A 122 -17.78 6.36 5.70
N THR A 123 -17.98 7.68 5.63
CA THR A 123 -16.93 8.63 5.25
C THR A 123 -15.78 8.65 6.27
N LEU A 124 -16.07 8.59 7.57
CA LEU A 124 -15.04 8.46 8.61
C LEU A 124 -14.26 7.17 8.43
N LYS A 125 -14.95 6.03 8.26
CA LYS A 125 -14.31 4.73 7.99
C LYS A 125 -13.47 4.77 6.72
N GLU A 126 -13.95 5.39 5.65
CA GLU A 126 -13.21 5.60 4.41
C GLU A 126 -11.93 6.43 4.64
N CYS A 127 -12.02 7.52 5.41
CA CYS A 127 -10.87 8.37 5.76
C CYS A 127 -9.87 7.66 6.68
N GLU A 128 -10.33 6.94 7.70
CA GLU A 128 -9.50 6.10 8.57
C GLU A 128 -8.85 4.95 7.78
N GLN A 129 -9.54 4.40 6.79
CA GLN A 129 -9.00 3.43 5.83
C GLN A 129 -8.05 4.09 4.83
N LYS A 130 -8.12 5.39 4.56
CA LYS A 130 -7.19 6.08 3.65
C LYS A 130 -5.96 6.70 4.33
N ALA A 131 -6.01 6.97 5.63
CA ALA A 131 -4.89 7.58 6.36
C ALA A 131 -3.67 6.64 6.42
N ALA A 132 -2.63 6.89 5.63
CA ALA A 132 -1.40 6.09 5.65
C ALA A 132 -0.73 6.20 7.03
N ILE A 133 -0.64 5.09 7.76
CA ILE A 133 0.18 5.04 8.98
C ILE A 133 1.62 4.93 8.51
N VAL A 134 2.38 6.00 8.76
CA VAL A 134 3.81 6.07 8.48
C VAL A 134 4.55 5.91 9.80
N ILE A 135 5.52 5.01 9.83
CA ILE A 135 6.47 4.86 10.94
C ILE A 135 7.85 5.19 10.39
N GLU A 136 8.56 6.09 11.05
CA GLU A 136 9.94 6.45 10.70
C GLU A 136 10.83 6.03 11.87
N GLU A 137 11.75 5.11 11.60
CA GLU A 137 12.77 4.67 12.55
C GLU A 137 14.12 5.27 12.17
N PRO A 138 14.86 5.89 13.11
CA PRO A 138 16.05 6.70 12.81
C PRO A 138 17.11 5.99 11.94
N GLU A 139 17.34 4.68 12.19
CA GLU A 139 18.39 3.90 11.51
C GLU A 139 17.85 2.90 10.47
N LEU A 140 16.54 2.63 10.49
CA LEU A 140 15.88 1.61 9.65
C LEU A 140 15.05 2.23 8.51
N GLY A 141 14.83 3.54 8.56
CA GLY A 141 14.12 4.30 7.55
C GLY A 141 12.61 4.27 7.73
N LYS A 142 11.91 4.47 6.62
CA LYS A 142 10.47 4.72 6.59
C LYS A 142 9.69 3.45 6.25
N PHE A 143 8.66 3.18 7.03
CA PHE A 143 7.72 2.08 6.86
C PHE A 143 6.32 2.64 6.63
N ILE A 144 5.65 2.13 5.60
CA ILE A 144 4.32 2.58 5.19
C ILE A 144 3.35 1.41 5.35
N LEU A 145 2.25 1.62 6.06
CA LEU A 145 1.20 0.63 6.18
C LEU A 145 0.45 0.49 4.85
N ASP A 146 0.63 -0.65 4.19
CA ASP A 146 -0.29 -1.13 3.17
C ASP A 146 -1.47 -1.83 3.85
N LYS A 147 -2.65 -1.22 3.75
CA LYS A 147 -3.86 -1.71 4.42
C LYS A 147 -4.52 -2.86 3.67
N ASN A 148 -4.30 -3.00 2.37
CA ASN A 148 -4.79 -4.14 1.59
C ASN A 148 -4.04 -5.40 2.01
N LEU A 149 -2.72 -5.28 2.15
CA LEU A 149 -1.85 -6.37 2.59
C LEU A 149 -1.83 -6.53 4.12
N LYS A 150 -2.42 -5.58 4.86
CA LYS A 150 -2.38 -5.47 6.33
C LYS A 150 -0.93 -5.56 6.84
N ALA A 151 -0.01 -4.90 6.13
CA ALA A 151 1.42 -5.03 6.36
C ALA A 151 2.15 -3.69 6.27
N PHE A 152 3.17 -3.48 7.12
CA PHE A 152 4.13 -2.40 6.91
C PHE A 152 5.12 -2.82 5.82
N LEU A 153 5.36 -1.94 4.87
CA LEU A 153 6.29 -2.14 3.77
C LEU A 153 7.40 -1.08 3.80
N SER A 154 8.59 -1.49 3.42
CA SER A 154 9.73 -0.60 3.19
C SER A 154 10.68 -1.20 2.15
N GLN A 155 11.60 -0.39 1.65
CA GLN A 155 12.68 -0.81 0.76
C GLN A 155 14.01 -0.33 1.33
N MET A 156 15.02 -1.20 1.31
CA MET A 156 16.33 -0.86 1.83
C MET A 156 17.47 -1.59 1.11
N ASP A 157 18.66 -1.04 1.24
CA ASP A 157 19.87 -1.65 0.70
C ASP A 157 20.29 -2.86 1.53
N TRP A 158 20.49 -4.00 0.86
CA TRP A 158 21.04 -5.20 1.50
C TRP A 158 22.58 -5.24 1.37
N LEU A 159 23.11 -6.04 0.47
CA LEU A 159 24.55 -6.10 0.14
C LEU A 159 24.92 -5.36 -1.14
N ASN A 160 23.99 -5.31 -2.11
CA ASN A 160 24.19 -4.61 -3.37
C ASN A 160 23.43 -3.26 -3.30
N PRO A 161 24.11 -2.11 -3.10
CA PRO A 161 23.45 -0.82 -2.95
C PRO A 161 22.74 -0.35 -4.24
N LYS A 162 22.93 -1.04 -5.37
CA LYS A 162 22.22 -0.74 -6.62
C LYS A 162 20.84 -1.42 -6.69
N LYS A 163 20.53 -2.32 -5.76
CA LYS A 163 19.27 -3.05 -5.72
C LYS A 163 18.76 -3.13 -4.30
N GLN A 164 17.66 -2.44 -4.05
CA GLN A 164 16.94 -2.54 -2.80
C GLN A 164 16.19 -3.86 -2.72
N ILE A 165 16.00 -4.33 -1.49
CA ILE A 165 15.12 -5.44 -1.19
C ILE A 165 13.86 -4.93 -0.52
N ASP A 166 12.74 -5.63 -0.72
CA ASP A 166 11.49 -5.33 -0.04
C ASP A 166 11.53 -5.89 1.38
N ILE A 167 11.16 -5.07 2.37
CA ILE A 167 10.99 -5.48 3.76
C ILE A 167 9.51 -5.38 4.11
N SER A 168 8.96 -6.42 4.74
CA SER A 168 7.57 -6.40 5.16
C SER A 168 7.34 -6.97 6.56
N LEU A 169 6.37 -6.39 7.26
CA LEU A 169 5.80 -6.91 8.51
C LEU A 169 4.30 -7.12 8.31
N ASN A 170 3.83 -8.37 8.42
CA ASN A 170 2.39 -8.62 8.46
C ASN A 170 1.84 -8.34 9.88
N ILE A 171 0.93 -7.37 9.99
CA ILE A 171 0.32 -6.99 11.26
C ILE A 171 -0.94 -7.82 11.53
N GLY A 172 -1.60 -8.30 10.48
CA GLY A 172 -2.90 -8.98 10.54
C GLY A 172 -3.99 -8.07 11.11
N GLU A 173 -5.06 -8.67 11.65
CA GLU A 173 -6.09 -7.94 12.40
C GLU A 173 -5.71 -7.91 13.88
N ASN A 174 -5.38 -6.73 14.42
CA ASN A 174 -4.99 -6.59 15.82
C ASN A 174 -5.49 -5.29 16.44
N THR A 175 -5.76 -5.33 17.74
CA THR A 175 -6.01 -4.14 18.55
C THR A 175 -4.77 -3.24 18.56
N ARG A 176 -4.94 -1.93 18.78
CA ARG A 176 -3.86 -0.94 18.71
C ARG A 176 -2.65 -1.29 19.59
N ILE A 177 -2.88 -1.81 20.80
CA ILE A 177 -1.80 -2.19 21.74
C ILE A 177 -1.00 -3.39 21.19
N LYS A 178 -1.67 -4.43 20.72
CA LYS A 178 -1.00 -5.60 20.12
C LYS A 178 -0.26 -5.22 18.84
N ALA A 179 -0.81 -4.32 18.04
CA ALA A 179 -0.15 -3.81 16.85
C ALA A 179 1.18 -3.10 17.19
N LEU A 180 1.20 -2.24 18.22
CA LEU A 180 2.43 -1.57 18.67
C LEU A 180 3.49 -2.54 19.18
N GLN A 181 3.10 -3.56 19.97
CA GLN A 181 4.03 -4.60 20.43
C GLN A 181 4.65 -5.37 19.25
N LYS A 182 3.84 -5.69 18.24
CA LYS A 182 4.32 -6.37 17.03
C LYS A 182 5.32 -5.52 16.25
N VAL A 183 5.05 -4.21 16.12
CA VAL A 183 5.97 -3.27 15.46
C VAL A 183 7.30 -3.20 16.19
N GLY A 184 7.32 -3.09 17.52
CA GLY A 184 8.57 -3.09 18.29
C GLY A 184 9.36 -4.39 18.13
N ALA A 185 8.69 -5.55 18.20
CA ALA A 185 9.35 -6.84 18.03
C ALA A 185 9.89 -7.06 16.60
N PHE A 186 9.21 -6.49 15.60
CA PHE A 186 9.68 -6.46 14.23
C PHE A 186 10.99 -5.67 14.10
N PHE A 187 11.07 -4.45 14.64
CA PHE A 187 12.30 -3.67 14.57
C PHE A 187 13.47 -4.35 15.27
N ASN A 188 13.25 -4.93 16.45
CA ASN A 188 14.27 -5.72 17.14
C ASN A 188 14.80 -6.89 16.28
N THR A 189 13.93 -7.54 15.50
CA THR A 189 14.30 -8.66 14.62
C THR A 189 15.07 -8.15 13.39
N LEU A 190 14.58 -7.07 12.78
CA LEU A 190 15.21 -6.45 11.62
C LEU A 190 16.61 -5.91 11.95
N GLU A 191 16.79 -5.26 13.10
CA GLU A 191 18.10 -4.80 13.57
C GLU A 191 19.11 -5.94 13.67
N LYS A 192 18.72 -7.09 14.24
CA LYS A 192 19.59 -8.27 14.33
C LYS A 192 20.01 -8.80 12.96
N LEU A 193 19.08 -8.83 12.00
CA LEU A 193 19.37 -9.25 10.63
C LEU A 193 20.34 -8.27 9.95
N LEU A 194 20.14 -6.96 10.13
CA LEU A 194 20.94 -5.92 9.50
C LEU A 194 22.35 -5.80 10.09
N ALA A 195 22.49 -5.95 11.41
CA ALA A 195 23.78 -5.91 12.09
C ALA A 195 24.79 -6.91 11.49
N ASN A 196 24.30 -8.10 11.11
CA ASN A 196 25.12 -9.20 10.57
C ASN A 196 24.75 -9.56 9.12
N LYS A 197 24.29 -8.58 8.31
CA LYS A 197 23.73 -8.83 6.97
C LYS A 197 24.58 -9.70 6.03
N LYS A 198 25.91 -9.56 6.07
CA LYS A 198 26.84 -10.36 5.25
C LYS A 198 26.85 -11.83 5.65
N GLU A 199 26.81 -12.10 6.94
CA GLU A 199 26.80 -13.46 7.47
C GLU A 199 25.46 -14.13 7.21
N TRP A 200 24.36 -13.41 7.45
CA TRP A 200 23.01 -13.88 7.12
C TRP A 200 22.85 -14.19 5.63
N ASP A 201 23.28 -13.30 4.73
CA ASP A 201 23.23 -13.55 3.28
C ASP A 201 23.99 -14.83 2.91
N LYS A 202 25.21 -15.02 3.45
CA LYS A 202 26.00 -16.23 3.23
C LYS A 202 25.27 -17.47 3.76
N LYS A 203 24.77 -17.41 4.99
CA LYS A 203 24.09 -18.53 5.67
C LYS A 203 22.85 -18.97 4.89
N LEU A 204 22.02 -18.03 4.49
CA LEU A 204 20.81 -18.28 3.70
C LEU A 204 21.13 -18.90 2.34
N LYS A 205 22.13 -18.36 1.62
CA LYS A 205 22.50 -18.87 0.30
C LYS A 205 23.13 -20.26 0.35
N VAL A 206 23.98 -20.51 1.35
CA VAL A 206 24.56 -21.85 1.57
C VAL A 206 23.44 -22.85 1.84
N TYR A 207 22.54 -22.54 2.75
CA TYR A 207 21.43 -23.42 3.10
C TYR A 207 20.50 -23.68 1.90
N ALA A 208 20.16 -22.66 1.12
CA ALA A 208 19.40 -22.83 -0.12
C ALA A 208 20.11 -23.76 -1.11
N ALA A 209 21.42 -23.58 -1.31
CA ALA A 209 22.20 -24.42 -2.22
C ALA A 209 22.35 -25.86 -1.73
N GLU A 210 22.43 -26.08 -0.41
CA GLU A 210 22.50 -27.41 0.17
C GLU A 210 21.22 -28.22 -0.06
N ASN A 211 20.06 -27.55 0.01
CA ASN A 211 18.76 -28.19 -0.12
C ASN A 211 18.23 -28.26 -1.55
N LEU A 212 18.58 -27.30 -2.42
CA LEU A 212 17.90 -27.11 -3.71
C LEU A 212 18.78 -27.34 -4.94
N VAL A 213 20.10 -27.53 -4.79
CA VAL A 213 20.98 -27.71 -5.97
C VAL A 213 20.66 -28.97 -6.77
N ASP A 214 20.27 -30.05 -6.10
CA ASP A 214 19.95 -31.31 -6.76
C ASP A 214 18.63 -31.22 -7.52
N LEU A 215 17.63 -30.54 -6.93
CA LEU A 215 16.37 -30.21 -7.60
C LEU A 215 16.60 -29.34 -8.84
N ALA A 216 17.46 -28.32 -8.75
CA ALA A 216 17.82 -27.48 -9.90
C ALA A 216 18.49 -28.31 -11.02
N ASN A 217 19.35 -29.26 -10.65
CA ASN A 217 19.98 -30.18 -11.59
C ASN A 217 18.97 -31.15 -12.24
N GLU A 218 18.01 -31.66 -11.47
CA GLU A 218 16.94 -32.51 -12.00
C GLU A 218 16.08 -31.75 -13.00
N LEU A 219 15.59 -30.58 -12.62
CA LEU A 219 14.84 -29.69 -13.51
C LEU A 219 15.61 -29.44 -14.80
N ARG A 220 16.90 -29.10 -14.70
CA ARG A 220 17.74 -28.81 -15.87
C ARG A 220 17.87 -29.99 -16.83
N LYS A 221 17.87 -31.24 -16.35
CA LYS A 221 17.87 -32.43 -17.20
C LYS A 221 16.59 -32.57 -18.02
N ASN A 222 15.45 -32.14 -17.44
CA ASN A 222 14.14 -32.20 -18.08
C ASN A 222 13.92 -31.07 -19.10
N LEU A 223 14.68 -29.96 -19.01
CA LEU A 223 14.61 -28.85 -19.95
C LEU A 223 15.26 -29.16 -21.32
N LYS A 224 14.75 -28.51 -22.37
CA LYS A 224 15.33 -28.57 -23.72
C LYS A 224 16.58 -27.66 -23.81
N GLY A 225 17.52 -28.03 -24.69
CA GLY A 225 18.70 -27.23 -25.01
C GLY A 225 20.01 -27.79 -24.44
N MET A 226 21.13 -27.17 -24.83
CA MET A 226 22.48 -27.64 -24.52
C MET A 226 22.81 -27.60 -23.02
N PHE A 227 22.11 -26.76 -22.27
CA PHE A 227 22.30 -26.60 -20.83
C PHE A 227 21.94 -27.85 -20.03
N LYS A 228 21.15 -28.80 -20.56
CA LYS A 228 20.78 -30.04 -19.86
C LYS A 228 21.98 -30.92 -19.45
N PHE A 229 23.12 -30.74 -20.12
CA PHE A 229 24.35 -31.50 -19.86
C PHE A 229 25.30 -30.83 -18.86
N ILE A 230 25.01 -29.59 -18.44
CA ILE A 230 25.89 -28.82 -17.56
C ILE A 230 25.38 -28.93 -16.13
N LYS A 231 26.15 -29.58 -15.26
CA LYS A 231 25.85 -29.64 -13.83
C LYS A 231 25.96 -28.26 -13.17
N ILE A 232 24.98 -27.93 -12.33
CA ILE A 232 25.01 -26.79 -11.42
C ILE A 232 25.74 -27.23 -10.15
N TRP A 233 26.86 -26.58 -9.87
CA TRP A 233 27.63 -26.77 -8.64
C TRP A 233 27.13 -25.85 -7.53
N LYS A 234 27.24 -26.26 -6.26
CA LYS A 234 26.80 -25.48 -5.09
C LYS A 234 27.37 -24.05 -5.07
N TRP A 235 28.68 -23.89 -5.28
CA TRP A 235 29.32 -22.56 -5.33
C TRP A 235 28.71 -21.64 -6.41
N ARG A 236 28.32 -22.23 -7.55
CA ARG A 236 27.71 -21.49 -8.66
C ARG A 236 26.26 -21.12 -8.34
N PHE A 237 25.53 -21.99 -7.65
CA PHE A 237 24.19 -21.71 -7.13
C PHE A 237 24.25 -20.53 -6.14
N ILE A 238 25.13 -20.61 -5.14
CA ILE A 238 25.34 -19.57 -4.12
C ILE A 238 25.67 -18.21 -4.77
N GLY A 239 26.59 -18.19 -5.73
CA GLY A 239 26.98 -16.96 -6.43
C GLY A 239 25.92 -16.41 -7.39
N LYS A 240 24.89 -17.20 -7.72
CA LYS A 240 23.84 -16.83 -8.67
C LYS A 240 22.65 -16.17 -8.00
N ILE A 241 22.15 -16.75 -6.91
CA ILE A 241 20.91 -16.30 -6.29
C ILE A 241 21.10 -14.95 -5.59
N GLU A 242 20.06 -14.11 -5.62
CA GLU A 242 20.10 -12.75 -5.07
C GLU A 242 18.88 -12.51 -4.20
N LEU A 243 19.08 -12.04 -2.96
CA LEU A 243 17.97 -11.73 -2.05
C LEU A 243 17.17 -10.57 -2.64
N ILE A 244 15.84 -10.70 -2.62
CA ILE A 244 14.92 -9.67 -3.14
C ILE A 244 13.90 -9.22 -2.10
N SER A 245 13.57 -10.04 -1.10
CA SER A 245 12.70 -9.61 -0.01
C SER A 245 12.93 -10.35 1.30
N LEU A 246 12.57 -9.69 2.40
CA LEU A 246 12.46 -10.24 3.74
C LEU A 246 11.07 -9.93 4.30
N ALA A 247 10.28 -10.95 4.56
CA ALA A 247 9.08 -10.83 5.37
C ALA A 247 9.42 -11.26 6.80
N ILE A 248 9.15 -10.41 7.78
CA ILE A 248 9.55 -10.61 9.17
C ILE A 248 8.29 -10.69 10.03
N ASN A 249 8.26 -11.70 10.90
CA ASN A 249 7.21 -11.90 11.86
C ASN A 249 7.65 -11.41 13.26
N PRO A 250 6.70 -10.94 14.09
CA PRO A 250 6.99 -10.45 15.45
C PRO A 250 7.65 -11.47 16.40
N ASN A 251 7.53 -12.77 16.14
CA ASN A 251 8.13 -13.84 16.93
C ASN A 251 9.61 -14.11 16.57
N GLY A 252 10.19 -13.34 15.64
CA GLY A 252 11.55 -13.52 15.15
C GLY A 252 11.67 -14.48 13.97
N GLU A 253 10.56 -15.11 13.54
CA GLU A 253 10.54 -15.84 12.29
C GLU A 253 10.66 -14.87 11.11
N PHE A 254 11.33 -15.30 10.06
CA PHE A 254 11.43 -14.53 8.83
C PHE A 254 11.42 -15.45 7.61
N VAL A 255 11.02 -14.86 6.49
CA VAL A 255 10.98 -15.48 5.18
C VAL A 255 11.86 -14.66 4.25
N ALA A 256 12.96 -15.27 3.81
CA ALA A 256 13.89 -14.69 2.85
C ALA A 256 13.58 -15.20 1.45
N THR A 257 13.26 -14.30 0.54
CA THR A 257 12.95 -14.65 -0.86
C THR A 257 14.09 -14.23 -1.77
N PHE A 258 14.51 -15.15 -2.63
CA PHE A 258 15.60 -14.96 -3.57
C PHE A 258 15.10 -15.06 -5.02
N ASP A 259 15.63 -14.19 -5.87
CA ASP A 259 15.63 -14.35 -7.32
C ASP A 259 16.59 -15.50 -7.67
N ASP A 260 16.05 -16.52 -8.32
CA ASP A 260 16.78 -17.73 -8.73
C ASP A 260 17.80 -17.48 -9.85
N LYS A 261 17.74 -16.33 -10.52
CA LYS A 261 18.50 -16.00 -11.74
C LYS A 261 18.45 -17.12 -12.78
N LYS A 262 17.26 -17.69 -13.01
CA LYS A 262 16.94 -18.76 -13.99
C LYS A 262 17.45 -20.16 -13.61
N LEU A 263 17.64 -20.44 -12.33
CA LEU A 263 17.95 -21.80 -11.87
C LEU A 263 16.70 -22.70 -11.85
N PHE A 264 15.54 -22.11 -11.63
CA PHE A 264 14.19 -22.68 -11.55
C PHE A 264 13.23 -21.98 -12.51
N VAL A 265 13.65 -21.67 -13.74
CA VAL A 265 12.78 -21.08 -14.79
C VAL A 265 12.04 -19.80 -14.34
N GLY A 266 12.62 -19.02 -13.42
CA GLY A 266 12.04 -17.76 -12.95
C GLY A 266 11.11 -17.90 -11.74
N HIS A 267 10.98 -19.09 -11.16
CA HIS A 267 10.39 -19.27 -9.84
C HIS A 267 11.30 -18.65 -8.75
N LYS A 268 10.71 -18.31 -7.61
CA LYS A 268 11.44 -17.73 -6.48
C LYS A 268 11.89 -18.81 -5.52
N ILE A 269 13.04 -18.62 -4.90
CA ILE A 269 13.52 -19.49 -3.82
C ILE A 269 13.11 -18.84 -2.50
N VAL A 270 12.53 -19.62 -1.61
CA VAL A 270 12.08 -19.16 -0.29
C VAL A 270 12.84 -19.92 0.78
N VAL A 271 13.46 -19.19 1.71
CA VAL A 271 14.13 -19.74 2.88
C VAL A 271 13.47 -19.20 4.13
N ASN A 272 12.96 -20.09 4.98
CA ASN A 272 12.35 -19.74 6.25
C ASN A 272 13.36 -19.94 7.39
N GLY A 273 13.37 -19.05 8.38
CA GLY A 273 14.23 -19.17 9.55
C GLY A 273 13.71 -18.38 10.74
N ASN A 274 14.44 -18.47 11.86
CA ASN A 274 14.20 -17.70 13.06
C ASN A 274 15.50 -17.01 13.50
N VAL A 275 15.48 -15.68 13.63
CA VAL A 275 16.67 -14.91 14.02
C VAL A 275 17.10 -15.17 15.46
N ASN A 276 16.13 -15.41 16.35
CA ASN A 276 16.38 -15.54 17.79
C ASN A 276 17.05 -16.86 18.14
N GLU A 277 16.70 -17.92 17.41
CA GLU A 277 17.29 -19.26 17.54
C GLU A 277 18.48 -19.47 16.58
N GLU A 278 18.76 -18.48 15.73
CA GLU A 278 19.70 -18.57 14.61
C GLU A 278 19.49 -19.82 13.73
N LEU A 279 18.25 -20.25 13.57
CA LEU A 279 17.89 -21.50 12.90
C LEU A 279 17.32 -21.23 11.49
N LEU A 280 17.62 -22.11 10.54
CA LEU A 280 16.98 -22.16 9.22
C LEU A 280 16.12 -23.42 9.13
N ASN A 281 14.84 -23.22 8.84
CA ASN A 281 13.80 -24.24 9.01
C ASN A 281 13.51 -24.98 7.71
N SER A 282 13.49 -24.28 6.58
CA SER A 282 13.21 -24.88 5.27
C SER A 282 13.70 -24.01 4.12
N ALA A 283 13.99 -24.65 3.00
CA ALA A 283 14.26 -24.00 1.73
C ALA A 283 13.43 -24.66 0.64
N THR A 284 12.63 -23.88 -0.07
CA THR A 284 11.71 -24.37 -1.11
C THR A 284 11.74 -23.45 -2.33
N VAL A 285 11.12 -23.90 -3.41
CA VAL A 285 10.87 -23.07 -4.60
C VAL A 285 9.38 -22.77 -4.62
N GLU A 286 9.02 -21.49 -4.64
CA GLU A 286 7.65 -21.01 -4.55
C GLU A 286 6.83 -21.49 -5.75
N ASN A 287 5.63 -22.04 -5.50
CA ASN A 287 4.69 -22.52 -6.53
C ASN A 287 5.32 -23.47 -7.56
N PHE A 288 6.28 -24.30 -7.13
CA PHE A 288 7.05 -25.17 -8.01
C PHE A 288 6.71 -26.65 -7.79
N ASN A 289 6.39 -27.34 -8.89
CA ASN A 289 6.32 -28.79 -8.94
C ASN A 289 7.20 -29.29 -10.10
N ILE A 290 8.11 -30.22 -9.82
CA ILE A 290 9.02 -30.77 -10.82
C ILE A 290 8.28 -31.58 -11.89
N GLU A 291 7.14 -32.20 -11.54
CA GLU A 291 6.35 -33.03 -12.46
C GLU A 291 5.80 -32.22 -13.63
N ASP A 292 5.52 -30.93 -13.43
CA ASP A 292 5.07 -30.02 -14.49
C ASP A 292 6.12 -29.85 -15.62
N TYR A 293 7.38 -30.20 -15.34
CA TYR A 293 8.50 -30.09 -16.27
C TYR A 293 8.99 -31.45 -16.79
N LYS A 294 8.53 -32.57 -16.21
CA LYS A 294 8.84 -33.90 -16.72
C LYS A 294 8.00 -34.15 -17.96
N LYS A 295 8.65 -34.53 -19.05
CA LYS A 295 7.93 -34.83 -20.30
C LYS A 295 7.10 -36.10 -20.10
N VAL A 296 5.83 -36.06 -20.49
CA VAL A 296 5.08 -37.27 -20.81
C VAL A 296 5.74 -37.87 -22.06
N GLU A 297 6.35 -39.04 -21.95
CA GLU A 297 6.73 -39.82 -23.13
C GLU A 297 5.45 -40.27 -23.83
N VAL A 298 5.05 -39.56 -24.89
CA VAL A 298 4.05 -40.09 -25.82
C VAL A 298 4.79 -41.12 -26.66
N PRO A 299 4.41 -42.41 -26.64
CA PRO A 299 5.08 -43.40 -27.48
C PRO A 299 4.92 -42.98 -28.94
N PRO A 300 5.94 -43.22 -29.80
CA PRO A 300 5.81 -42.90 -31.21
C PRO A 300 4.62 -43.68 -31.78
N VAL A 301 3.62 -42.95 -32.29
CA VAL A 301 2.56 -43.54 -33.10
C VAL A 301 3.25 -44.22 -34.28
N ALA A 302 3.24 -45.55 -34.28
CA ALA A 302 3.72 -46.34 -35.40
C ALA A 302 2.85 -46.01 -36.61
N VAL A 303 3.39 -45.23 -37.54
CA VAL A 303 2.78 -45.06 -38.86
C VAL A 303 2.97 -46.38 -39.60
N ILE A 304 1.91 -47.16 -39.70
CA ILE A 304 1.83 -48.32 -40.58
C ILE A 304 1.73 -47.77 -42.02
N PRO A 305 2.62 -48.12 -42.96
CA PRO A 305 2.42 -47.77 -44.35
C PRO A 305 1.28 -48.65 -44.91
N GLU A 306 0.16 -48.02 -45.31
CA GLU A 306 -0.86 -48.69 -46.10
C GLU A 306 -0.29 -49.07 -47.46
N ASN A 307 -0.17 -50.38 -47.70
CA ASN A 307 0.09 -50.95 -49.01
C ASN A 307 -1.10 -50.64 -49.94
N ILE A 308 -0.85 -49.90 -51.01
CA ILE A 308 -1.78 -49.71 -52.12
C ILE A 308 -1.81 -51.01 -52.94
N PRO A 309 -2.99 -51.65 -53.16
CA PRO A 309 -3.05 -52.76 -54.09
C PRO A 309 -3.09 -52.22 -55.53
N VAL A 310 -2.15 -52.70 -56.34
CA VAL A 310 -2.20 -52.63 -57.80
C VAL A 310 -3.38 -53.48 -58.26
N ASN A 311 -4.29 -52.89 -59.03
CA ASN A 311 -5.24 -53.67 -59.83
C ASN A 311 -4.98 -53.39 -61.31
N GLU A 312 -4.54 -54.43 -62.01
CA GLU A 312 -4.45 -54.49 -63.47
C GLU A 312 -5.85 -54.65 -64.09
N ASN A 313 -5.96 -54.11 -65.31
CA ASN A 313 -6.81 -54.51 -66.45
C ASN A 313 -7.48 -53.27 -67.07
N SER A 314 -7.56 -53.07 -68.38
CA SER A 314 -7.01 -53.69 -69.60
C SER A 314 -7.73 -52.97 -70.74
N SER A 315 -7.05 -52.59 -71.82
CA SER A 315 -7.55 -52.39 -73.22
C SER A 315 -6.39 -51.81 -74.03
N ILE A 316 -5.55 -52.61 -74.70
CA ILE A 316 -5.73 -53.19 -76.05
C ILE A 316 -6.09 -52.12 -77.11
N ASP A 317 -5.11 -51.76 -77.94
CA ASP A 317 -5.06 -52.02 -79.39
C ASP A 317 -3.77 -51.40 -79.97
N LYS A 318 -2.89 -52.22 -80.58
CA LYS A 318 -2.61 -52.33 -82.04
C LYS A 318 -2.02 -51.05 -82.64
N GLU A 319 -1.04 -51.03 -83.55
CA GLU A 319 -0.32 -51.99 -84.37
C GLU A 319 0.74 -51.14 -85.12
N ASN A 320 1.88 -51.74 -85.47
CA ASN A 320 2.67 -51.46 -86.69
C ASN A 320 3.35 -50.06 -86.84
N LYS A 321 4.56 -49.91 -87.38
CA LYS A 321 5.44 -50.76 -88.20
C LYS A 321 6.80 -50.06 -88.30
N GLU A 322 7.83 -50.89 -88.47
CA GLU A 322 9.14 -50.68 -89.16
C GLU A 322 10.03 -49.48 -88.78
#